data_AF-A0A2T4XED5-F1
#
_entry.id   AF-A0A2T4XED5-F1
#
_cell.length_a   1.000
_cell.length_b   1.000
_cell.length_c   1.000
_cell.angle_alpha   90.00
_cell.angle_beta   90.00
_cell.angle_gamma   90.00
#
_symmetry.space_group_name_H-M   'P 1'
#
loop_
_entity.id
_entity.type
_entity.pdbx_description
1 polymer ?
#
loop_
_entity_poly.entity_id
_entity_poly.type
_entity_poly.pdbx_seq_one_letter_code
_entity_poly.pdbx_strand_id
1 'polypeptide(L)'
;MYIFILLLVFLGTPKQNELPTKDGGILKFYDTDCYGSDGTNCDIVVEKYKDSVLEWKTVIGGNSWDYAEDIIEITDGYLVLGNTGSFGAGNNDVYLTKLDLDGKELWAKTYGGFFNDYGRTISSAADSSEGYIIRGETQVCRTENVSNDCQMNELFIRVDALGNRM
;
A
#
# COMPACT_ATOMS: atom_id res chain seq x y z
N MET A 1 -16.05 -11.53 43.35
CA MET A 1 -16.62 -11.81 42.02
C MET A 1 -16.43 -10.55 41.19
N TYR A 2 -15.28 -10.42 40.53
CA TYR A 2 -14.97 -9.24 39.72
C TYR A 2 -15.40 -9.52 38.29
N ILE A 3 -16.38 -8.76 37.81
CA ILE A 3 -16.84 -8.76 36.43
C ILE A 3 -15.92 -7.81 35.67
N PHE A 4 -15.08 -8.35 34.79
CA PHE A 4 -14.38 -7.57 33.78
C PHE A 4 -15.40 -7.16 32.71
N ILE A 5 -15.75 -5.88 32.67
CA ILE A 5 -16.48 -5.30 31.54
C ILE A 5 -15.42 -4.92 30.51
N LEU A 6 -15.26 -5.74 29.47
CA LEU A 6 -14.48 -5.41 28.29
C LEU A 6 -15.28 -4.37 27.47
N LEU A 7 -15.04 -3.10 27.74
CA LEU A 7 -15.58 -2.02 26.92
C LEU A 7 -14.74 -1.91 25.64
N LEU A 8 -15.17 -2.62 24.59
CA LEU A 8 -14.70 -2.35 23.22
C LEU A 8 -15.24 -0.97 22.81
N VAL A 9 -14.45 0.07 23.04
CA VAL A 9 -14.66 1.35 22.39
C VAL A 9 -14.05 1.22 20.99
N PHE A 10 -14.89 1.07 19.97
CA PHE A 10 -14.51 1.36 18.59
C PHE A 10 -14.34 2.88 18.46
N LEU A 11 -13.21 3.40 18.96
CA LEU A 11 -12.65 4.65 18.46
C LEU A 11 -12.08 4.32 17.08
N GLY A 12 -12.43 5.08 16.05
CA GLY A 12 -11.92 4.89 14.69
C GLY A 12 -10.41 4.64 14.74
N THR A 13 -9.97 3.51 14.19
CA THR A 13 -8.56 3.13 14.23
C THR A 13 -7.76 4.24 13.55
N PRO A 14 -6.78 4.88 14.20
CA PRO A 14 -5.80 5.68 13.48
C PRO A 14 -5.20 4.81 12.38
N LYS A 15 -4.87 5.39 11.22
CA LYS A 15 -4.15 4.72 10.12
C LYS A 15 -2.92 4.05 10.76
N GLN A 16 -3.00 2.74 11.04
CA GLN A 16 -1.92 2.07 11.75
C GLN A 16 -0.88 1.78 10.68
N ASN A 17 0.17 2.60 10.64
CA ASN A 17 1.41 2.34 9.93
C ASN A 17 2.15 1.11 10.51
N GLU A 18 1.42 0.22 11.18
CA GLU A 18 1.89 -0.97 11.85
C GLU A 18 0.91 -2.13 11.62
N LEU A 19 1.44 -3.33 11.33
CA LEU A 19 0.67 -4.55 11.13
C LEU A 19 1.28 -5.67 11.99
N PRO A 20 0.58 -6.18 13.01
CA PRO A 20 1.00 -7.39 13.71
C PRO A 20 1.06 -8.58 12.76
N THR A 21 2.13 -9.37 12.80
CA THR A 21 2.32 -10.55 11.95
C THR A 21 1.97 -11.83 12.69
N LYS A 22 1.56 -12.88 11.96
CA LYS A 22 1.17 -14.19 12.52
C LYS A 22 2.27 -14.86 13.34
N ASP A 23 3.53 -14.57 13.04
CA ASP A 23 4.69 -15.10 13.75
C ASP A 23 5.03 -14.33 15.04
N GLY A 24 4.20 -13.36 15.44
CA GLY A 24 4.35 -12.56 16.66
C GLY A 24 5.21 -11.31 16.49
N GLY A 25 5.59 -10.96 15.27
CA GLY A 25 6.27 -9.71 14.94
C GLY A 25 5.31 -8.54 14.67
N ILE A 26 5.90 -7.42 14.27
CA ILE A 26 5.19 -6.21 13.82
C ILE A 26 5.90 -5.70 12.57
N LEU A 27 5.13 -5.49 11.50
CA LEU A 27 5.56 -4.71 10.35
C LEU A 27 5.26 -3.24 10.60
N LYS A 28 6.16 -2.35 10.18
CA LYS A 28 5.92 -0.91 10.08
C LYS A 28 6.09 -0.49 8.64
N PHE A 29 5.26 0.45 8.18
CA PHE A 29 5.35 0.99 6.83
C PHE A 29 5.17 2.50 6.82
N TYR A 30 6.01 3.18 6.06
CA TYR A 30 6.05 4.65 5.98
C TYR A 30 6.81 5.08 4.72
N ASP A 31 6.77 6.36 4.41
CA ASP A 31 7.54 7.00 3.33
C ASP A 31 8.85 7.62 3.87
N THR A 32 9.92 7.57 3.07
CA THR A 32 11.15 8.33 3.36
C THR A 32 10.88 9.84 3.35
N ASP A 33 11.81 10.64 3.88
CA ASP A 33 11.61 12.09 3.98
C ASP A 33 11.51 12.75 2.60
N CYS A 34 10.26 13.06 2.21
CA CYS A 34 9.91 13.72 0.96
C CYS A 34 10.43 15.15 0.80
N TYR A 35 10.97 15.75 1.85
CA TYR A 35 11.32 17.18 1.89
C TYR A 35 12.81 17.44 2.13
N GLY A 36 13.67 16.41 2.01
CA GLY A 36 15.14 16.49 2.17
C GLY A 36 15.87 17.30 1.08
N SER A 37 17.17 17.54 1.26
CA SER A 37 18.02 18.46 0.46
C SER A 37 18.24 18.09 -1.03
N ASP A 38 17.78 16.92 -1.44
CA ASP A 38 17.70 16.38 -2.80
C ASP A 38 16.28 16.48 -3.41
N GLY A 39 15.28 16.80 -2.58
CA GLY A 39 14.03 17.48 -2.93
C GLY A 39 13.02 16.77 -3.81
N THR A 40 13.20 15.49 -4.18
CA THR A 40 12.36 14.90 -5.24
C THR A 40 12.06 13.39 -5.16
N ASN A 41 12.58 12.64 -4.19
CA ASN A 41 12.43 11.17 -4.19
C ASN A 41 11.96 10.64 -2.82
N CYS A 42 10.69 10.25 -2.72
CA CYS A 42 10.20 9.51 -1.55
C CYS A 42 10.10 8.04 -1.93
N ASP A 43 10.51 7.16 -1.04
CA ASP A 43 10.37 5.72 -1.21
C ASP A 43 9.52 5.15 -0.09
N ILE A 44 8.82 4.06 -0.39
CA ILE A 44 8.11 3.25 0.61
C ILE A 44 9.14 2.46 1.41
N VAL A 45 9.07 2.54 2.72
CA VAL A 45 9.85 1.73 3.65
C VAL A 45 8.94 0.75 4.35
N VAL A 46 9.36 -0.51 4.39
CA VAL A 46 8.75 -1.55 5.22
C VAL A 46 9.81 -2.15 6.13
N GLU A 47 9.53 -2.20 7.43
CA GLU A 47 10.42 -2.75 8.45
C GLU A 47 9.71 -3.82 9.25
N LYS A 48 10.35 -4.97 9.47
CA LYS A 48 9.83 -6.02 10.35
C LYS A 48 10.61 -6.06 11.65
N TYR A 49 9.88 -6.05 12.75
CA TYR A 49 10.41 -6.20 14.10
C TYR A 49 9.88 -7.46 14.76
N LYS A 50 10.72 -8.11 15.56
CA LYS A 50 10.34 -9.19 16.46
C LYS A 50 11.06 -9.03 17.78
N ASP A 51 10.34 -9.10 18.89
CA ASP A 51 10.89 -8.85 20.23
C ASP A 51 11.66 -7.51 20.32
N SER A 52 11.17 -6.49 19.61
CA SER A 52 11.80 -5.15 19.49
C SER A 52 13.13 -5.10 18.75
N VAL A 53 13.53 -6.19 18.08
CA VAL A 53 14.71 -6.27 17.21
C VAL A 53 14.27 -6.15 15.76
N LEU A 54 14.93 -5.29 14.99
CA LEU A 54 14.74 -5.20 13.54
C LEU A 54 15.25 -6.50 12.89
N GLU A 55 14.37 -7.24 12.23
CA GLU A 55 14.74 -8.44 11.47
C GLU A 55 15.17 -8.06 10.05
N TRP A 56 14.37 -7.22 9.37
CA TRP A 56 14.68 -6.74 8.03
C TRP A 56 14.03 -5.40 7.73
N LYS A 57 14.59 -4.71 6.74
CA LYS A 57 14.11 -3.45 6.17
C LYS A 57 14.18 -3.52 4.65
N THR A 58 13.09 -3.12 4.00
CA THR A 58 12.98 -3.05 2.55
C THR A 58 12.58 -1.63 2.16
N VAL A 59 13.22 -1.11 1.11
CA VAL A 59 12.89 0.18 0.51
C VAL A 59 12.38 -0.10 -0.91
N ILE A 60 11.20 0.41 -1.23
CA ILE A 60 10.42 0.15 -2.43
C ILE A 60 10.11 1.50 -3.07
N GLY A 61 10.59 1.73 -4.29
CA GLY A 61 10.40 3.01 -4.97
C GLY A 61 11.39 3.19 -6.11
N GLY A 62 11.49 4.42 -6.63
CA GLY A 62 12.26 4.74 -7.83
C GLY A 62 12.97 6.08 -7.77
N ASN A 63 12.70 6.93 -8.77
CA ASN A 63 13.36 8.24 -8.94
C ASN A 63 12.38 9.42 -8.74
N SER A 64 11.20 9.15 -8.21
CA SER A 64 10.10 10.10 -8.03
C SER A 64 9.37 9.79 -6.71
N TRP A 65 8.10 10.16 -6.58
CA TRP A 65 7.38 10.00 -5.33
C TRP A 65 6.69 8.65 -5.20
N ASP A 66 7.07 7.87 -4.20
CA ASP A 66 6.45 6.59 -3.84
C ASP A 66 5.95 6.64 -2.39
N TYR A 67 4.64 6.43 -2.19
CA TYR A 67 3.99 6.57 -0.89
C TYR A 67 3.31 5.29 -0.45
N ALA A 68 3.45 4.94 0.83
CA ALA A 68 2.85 3.76 1.41
C ALA A 68 1.40 4.06 1.83
N GLU A 69 0.48 3.15 1.53
CA GLU A 69 -0.95 3.34 1.84
C GLU A 69 -1.49 2.27 2.77
N ASP A 70 -1.20 1.01 2.48
CA ASP A 70 -1.73 -0.13 3.23
C ASP A 70 -0.83 -1.36 3.08
N ILE A 71 -0.90 -2.30 4.03
CA ILE A 71 -0.15 -3.55 3.98
C ILE A 71 -0.99 -4.69 4.55
N ILE A 72 -0.94 -5.85 3.91
CA ILE A 72 -1.56 -7.08 4.43
C ILE A 72 -0.60 -8.25 4.43
N GLU A 73 -0.72 -9.12 5.44
CA GLU A 73 -0.02 -10.40 5.50
C GLU A 73 -0.84 -11.48 4.76
N ILE A 74 -0.18 -12.10 3.78
CA ILE A 74 -0.70 -13.24 3.02
C ILE A 74 0.02 -14.53 3.45
N THR A 75 -0.34 -15.66 2.86
CA THR A 75 0.19 -16.98 3.29
C THR A 75 1.71 -17.10 3.15
N ASP A 76 2.27 -16.52 2.09
CA ASP A 76 3.68 -16.69 1.70
C ASP A 76 4.46 -15.36 1.68
N GLY A 77 3.95 -14.33 2.36
CA GLY A 77 4.60 -13.02 2.39
C GLY A 77 3.65 -11.88 2.70
N TYR A 78 3.92 -10.73 2.08
CA TYR A 78 3.20 -9.48 2.34
C TYR A 78 2.84 -8.79 1.03
N LEU A 79 1.69 -8.12 1.01
CA LEU A 79 1.34 -7.19 -0.05
C LEU A 79 1.38 -5.77 0.48
N VAL A 80 2.21 -4.96 -0.15
CA VAL A 80 2.39 -3.54 0.14
C VAL A 80 1.65 -2.77 -0.95
N LEU A 81 0.62 -2.04 -0.55
CA LEU A 81 -0.10 -1.09 -1.40
C LEU A 81 0.47 0.31 -1.17
N GLY A 82 0.72 1.00 -2.27
CA GLY A 82 1.13 2.38 -2.29
C GLY A 82 0.68 3.10 -3.55
N ASN A 83 1.22 4.29 -3.75
CA ASN A 83 1.10 5.08 -4.97
C ASN A 83 2.51 5.40 -5.48
N THR A 84 2.69 5.41 -6.79
CA THR A 84 3.99 5.65 -7.43
C THR A 84 3.88 6.71 -8.51
N GLY A 85 4.73 7.73 -8.44
CA GLY A 85 5.08 8.60 -9.55
C GLY A 85 6.40 8.19 -10.22
N SER A 86 7.00 7.07 -9.78
CA SER A 86 8.24 6.50 -10.32
C SER A 86 7.99 5.52 -11.45
N PHE A 87 6.84 4.86 -11.44
CA PHE A 87 6.47 3.80 -12.37
C PHE A 87 5.05 3.99 -12.89
N GLY A 88 4.72 3.30 -13.99
CA GLY A 88 3.38 3.31 -14.56
C GLY A 88 3.20 4.25 -15.76
N ALA A 89 1.94 4.56 -16.08
CA ALA A 89 1.52 5.32 -17.25
C ALA A 89 1.13 6.78 -16.92
N GLY A 90 0.79 7.06 -15.67
CA GLY A 90 0.29 8.35 -15.22
C GLY A 90 1.28 9.14 -14.37
N ASN A 91 0.78 10.22 -13.76
CA ASN A 91 1.56 11.03 -12.81
C ASN A 91 1.69 10.35 -11.44
N ASN A 92 0.63 9.66 -11.02
CA ASN A 92 0.62 8.77 -9.88
C ASN A 92 -0.21 7.56 -10.28
N ASP A 93 0.32 6.37 -10.10
CA ASP A 93 -0.40 5.12 -10.31
C ASP A 93 -0.46 4.32 -9.01
N VAL A 94 -1.46 3.45 -8.90
CA VAL A 94 -1.55 2.47 -7.82
C VAL A 94 -0.36 1.53 -7.92
N TYR A 95 0.40 1.36 -6.84
CA TYR A 95 1.56 0.48 -6.78
C TYR A 95 1.33 -0.68 -5.82
N LEU A 96 1.36 -1.91 -6.33
CA LEU A 96 1.22 -3.13 -5.53
C LEU A 96 2.51 -3.93 -5.61
N THR A 97 3.14 -4.16 -4.47
CA THR A 97 4.38 -4.92 -4.36
C THR A 97 4.16 -6.14 -3.47
N LYS A 98 4.64 -7.30 -3.92
CA LYS A 98 4.70 -8.52 -3.10
C LYS A 98 6.10 -8.70 -2.55
N LEU A 99 6.19 -8.84 -1.23
CA LEU A 99 7.39 -9.26 -0.52
C LEU A 99 7.24 -10.72 -0.08
N ASP A 100 8.34 -11.46 0.03
CA ASP A 100 8.38 -12.70 0.81
C ASP A 100 8.46 -12.43 2.32
N LEU A 101 8.48 -13.49 3.13
CA LEU A 101 8.54 -13.39 4.60
C LEU A 101 9.83 -12.76 5.13
N ASP A 102 10.90 -12.75 4.33
CA ASP A 102 12.20 -12.17 4.64
C ASP A 102 12.31 -10.72 4.10
N GLY A 103 11.22 -10.15 3.59
CA GLY A 103 11.14 -8.79 3.10
C GLY A 103 11.68 -8.60 1.68
N LYS A 104 12.07 -9.66 0.97
CA LYS A 104 12.57 -9.55 -0.39
C LYS A 104 11.43 -9.35 -1.37
N GLU A 105 11.58 -8.38 -2.27
CA GLU A 105 10.64 -8.16 -3.36
C GLU A 105 10.59 -9.35 -4.32
N LEU A 106 9.38 -9.88 -4.54
CA LEU A 106 9.11 -10.95 -5.50
C LEU A 106 8.59 -10.39 -6.82
N TRP A 107 7.70 -9.39 -6.75
CA TRP A 107 7.18 -8.67 -7.91
C TRP A 107 6.55 -7.35 -7.48
N ALA A 108 6.43 -6.45 -8.45
CA ALA A 108 5.66 -5.22 -8.32
C ALA A 108 4.79 -4.99 -9.57
N LYS A 109 3.64 -4.33 -9.37
CA LYS A 109 2.62 -4.06 -10.39
C LYS A 109 2.09 -2.64 -10.24
N THR A 110 1.87 -1.98 -11.36
CA THR A 110 1.23 -0.66 -11.41
C THR A 110 -0.16 -0.76 -12.02
N TYR A 111 -1.11 0.02 -11.52
CA TYR A 111 -2.45 0.14 -12.09
C TYR A 111 -2.88 1.59 -12.14
N GLY A 112 -3.31 2.02 -13.31
CA GLY A 112 -3.81 3.36 -13.55
C GLY A 112 -3.76 3.70 -15.02
N GLY A 113 -4.17 4.92 -15.33
CA GLY A 113 -4.25 5.46 -16.67
C GLY A 113 -3.22 6.57 -16.91
N PHE A 114 -3.58 7.51 -17.77
CA PHE A 114 -2.74 8.68 -18.05
C PHE A 114 -2.77 9.72 -16.92
N PHE A 115 -3.83 9.72 -16.11
CA PHE A 115 -4.03 10.68 -15.02
C PHE A 115 -3.59 10.09 -13.69
N ASN A 116 -3.99 10.71 -12.57
CA ASN A 116 -3.65 10.19 -11.25
C ASN A 116 -4.61 9.08 -10.82
N ASP A 117 -4.07 7.96 -10.37
CA ASP A 117 -4.76 6.82 -9.80
C ASP A 117 -4.12 6.50 -8.44
N TYR A 118 -4.93 6.53 -7.38
CA TYR A 118 -4.48 6.36 -6.01
C TYR A 118 -5.12 5.12 -5.37
N GLY A 119 -4.31 4.18 -4.90
CA GLY A 119 -4.74 3.10 -4.03
C GLY A 119 -4.87 3.62 -2.60
N ARG A 120 -5.86 3.13 -1.85
CA ARG A 120 -6.08 3.54 -0.45
C ARG A 120 -6.10 2.37 0.51
N THR A 121 -6.71 1.27 0.10
CA THR A 121 -6.83 0.06 0.93
C THR A 121 -6.72 -1.19 0.08
N ILE A 122 -6.11 -2.24 0.62
CA ILE A 122 -6.11 -3.57 0.02
C ILE A 122 -6.72 -4.59 0.99
N SER A 123 -7.51 -5.51 0.46
CA SER A 123 -8.01 -6.65 1.21
C SER A 123 -7.97 -7.93 0.38
N SER A 124 -7.79 -9.08 1.03
CA SER A 124 -8.09 -10.36 0.39
C SER A 124 -9.53 -10.39 -0.13
N ALA A 125 -9.74 -10.97 -1.31
CA ALA A 125 -11.08 -11.41 -1.69
C ALA A 125 -11.57 -12.49 -0.68
N ALA A 126 -12.86 -12.80 -0.69
CA ALA A 126 -13.51 -13.66 0.32
C ALA A 126 -12.76 -14.98 0.59
N ASP A 127 -12.00 -15.48 -0.38
CA ASP A 127 -10.86 -16.37 -0.21
C ASP A 127 -9.62 -15.75 -0.89
N SER A 128 -8.46 -15.81 -0.24
CA SER A 128 -7.17 -15.36 -0.82
C SER A 128 -6.81 -16.05 -2.15
N SER A 129 -7.40 -17.22 -2.43
CA SER A 129 -7.30 -17.90 -3.74
C SER A 129 -8.03 -17.16 -4.88
N GLU A 130 -9.00 -16.31 -4.55
CA GLU A 130 -9.78 -15.50 -5.48
C GLU A 130 -9.15 -14.13 -5.78
N GLY A 131 -7.96 -13.88 -5.22
CA GLY A 131 -7.16 -12.68 -5.44
C GLY A 131 -7.37 -11.60 -4.37
N TYR A 132 -7.16 -10.35 -4.78
CA TYR A 132 -7.17 -9.19 -3.89
C TYR A 132 -8.03 -8.07 -4.47
N ILE A 133 -8.56 -7.24 -3.59
CA ILE A 133 -9.36 -6.07 -3.94
C ILE A 133 -8.62 -4.84 -3.45
N ILE A 134 -8.35 -3.92 -4.37
CA ILE A 134 -7.84 -2.58 -4.08
C ILE A 134 -9.00 -1.60 -4.25
N ARG A 135 -9.19 -0.74 -3.26
CA ARG A 135 -10.08 0.43 -3.34
C ARG A 135 -9.26 1.70 -3.33
N GLY A 136 -9.74 2.69 -4.05
CA GLY A 136 -9.02 3.94 -4.21
C GLY A 136 -9.80 4.98 -4.99
N GLU A 137 -9.06 5.90 -5.61
CA GLU A 137 -9.58 7.02 -6.38
C GLU A 137 -8.86 7.09 -7.73
N THR A 138 -9.58 7.47 -8.78
CA THR A 138 -9.02 7.70 -10.11
C THR A 138 -9.45 9.08 -10.61
N GLN A 139 -8.50 9.80 -11.21
CA GLN A 139 -8.74 11.10 -11.77
C GLN A 139 -9.22 10.97 -13.21
N VAL A 140 -10.36 11.61 -13.51
CA VAL A 140 -10.92 11.68 -14.86
C VAL A 140 -11.06 13.14 -15.26
N CYS A 141 -10.35 13.54 -16.31
CA CYS A 141 -10.36 14.89 -16.87
C CYS A 141 -11.12 14.92 -18.20
N ARG A 142 -11.73 16.07 -18.54
CA ARG A 142 -12.43 16.22 -19.85
C ARG A 142 -11.46 16.49 -20.98
N THR A 143 -10.32 17.10 -20.66
CA THR A 143 -9.22 17.39 -21.55
C THR A 143 -7.95 16.75 -20.99
N GLU A 144 -6.89 16.71 -21.79
CA GLU A 144 -5.57 16.25 -21.32
C GLU A 144 -4.92 17.21 -20.31
N ASN A 145 -5.60 18.31 -19.94
CA ASN A 145 -5.12 19.27 -18.95
C ASN A 145 -5.52 18.84 -17.53
N VAL A 146 -4.56 18.30 -16.79
CA VAL A 146 -4.72 17.74 -15.42
C VAL A 146 -5.15 18.71 -14.32
N SER A 147 -5.41 19.99 -14.60
CA SER A 147 -5.48 21.02 -13.54
C SER A 147 -6.88 21.49 -13.13
N ASN A 148 -7.85 21.60 -14.03
CA ASN A 148 -9.05 22.41 -13.74
C ASN A 148 -10.40 21.83 -14.20
N ASP A 149 -10.41 20.72 -14.95
CA ASP A 149 -11.64 20.02 -15.35
C ASP A 149 -11.72 18.58 -14.83
N CYS A 150 -10.76 18.18 -13.99
CA CYS A 150 -10.64 16.83 -13.47
C CYS A 150 -11.52 16.58 -12.26
N GLN A 151 -12.05 15.36 -12.19
CA GLN A 151 -12.86 14.86 -11.08
C GLN A 151 -12.24 13.58 -10.53
N MET A 152 -12.31 13.40 -9.21
CA MET A 152 -11.95 12.15 -8.56
C MET A 152 -13.17 11.23 -8.53
N ASN A 153 -13.00 10.02 -9.06
CA ASN A 153 -14.00 8.96 -9.05
C ASN A 153 -13.50 7.80 -8.20
N GLU A 154 -14.42 6.99 -7.69
CA GLU A 154 -14.03 5.75 -7.01
C GLU A 154 -13.33 4.78 -7.97
N LEU A 155 -12.26 4.16 -7.49
CA LEU A 155 -11.50 3.14 -8.17
C LEU A 155 -11.65 1.81 -7.42
N PHE A 156 -12.00 0.76 -8.17
CA PHE A 156 -12.01 -0.61 -7.69
C PHE A 156 -11.18 -1.47 -8.65
N ILE A 157 -10.14 -2.12 -8.13
CA ILE A 157 -9.31 -3.03 -8.90
C ILE A 157 -9.37 -4.40 -8.24
N ARG A 158 -9.79 -5.41 -9.01
CA ARG A 158 -9.63 -6.80 -8.61
C ARG A 158 -8.40 -7.37 -9.33
N VAL A 159 -7.54 -8.03 -8.57
CA VAL A 159 -6.33 -8.66 -9.08
C VAL A 159 -6.27 -10.11 -8.64
N ASP A 160 -5.65 -10.96 -9.45
CA ASP A 160 -5.37 -12.35 -9.09
C ASP A 160 -4.23 -12.46 -8.05
N ALA A 161 -3.89 -13.69 -7.64
CA ALA A 161 -2.81 -13.96 -6.68
C ALA A 161 -1.40 -13.52 -7.16
N LEU A 162 -1.24 -13.26 -8.45
CA LEU A 162 -0.01 -12.79 -9.10
C LEU A 162 -0.04 -11.28 -9.39
N GLY A 163 -1.08 -10.57 -8.95
CA GLY A 163 -1.26 -9.14 -9.21
C GLY A 163 -1.66 -8.81 -10.64
N ASN A 164 -2.23 -9.75 -11.41
CA ASN A 164 -2.79 -9.41 -12.73
C ASN A 164 -4.25 -9.01 -12.58
N ARG A 165 -4.66 -7.97 -13.31
CA ARG A 165 -6.06 -7.49 -13.31
C ARG A 165 -7.01 -8.59 -13.81
N MET A 166 -8.13 -8.77 -13.10
CA MET A 166 -9.22 -9.71 -13.43
C MET A 166 -10.40 -9.01 -14.11
#